data_AF-A0A432JIC1-F1
#
_entry.id   AF-A0A432JIC1-F1
#
_cell.length_a   1.000
_cell.length_b   1.000
_cell.length_c   1.000
_cell.angle_alpha   90.00
_cell.angle_beta   90.00
_cell.angle_gamma   90.00
#
_symmetry.space_group_name_H-M   'P 1'
#
loop_
_entity.id
_entity.type
_entity.pdbx_description
1 polymer ?
#
loop_
_entity_poly.entity_id
_entity_poly.type
_entity_poly.pdbx_seq_one_letter_code
_entity_poly.pdbx_strand_id
1 'polypeptide(L)' 'EELFQKQKVEQDLDKRREYLREIADIIRVGDNHWVTLVWGRFFWQMHRDVKGFHPPQTVQYGFKHEHLWLDR' A
#
# COMPACT_ATOMS: atom_id res chain seq x y z
N GLU A 1 -13.34 1.74 17.09
CA GLU A 1 -14.43 1.13 16.31
C GLU A 1 -15.23 2.11 15.44
N GLU A 2 -15.81 3.17 15.99
CA GLU A 2 -16.80 4.01 15.26
C GLU A 2 -16.25 4.68 13.99
N LEU A 3 -15.07 5.32 14.07
CA LEU A 3 -14.41 5.96 12.92
C LEU A 3 -14.07 4.95 11.80
N PHE A 4 -13.66 3.74 12.18
CA PHE A 4 -13.32 2.67 11.24
C PHE A 4 -14.55 2.22 10.43
N GLN A 5 -15.72 2.12 11.09
CA GLN A 5 -16.97 1.77 10.41
C GLN A 5 -17.47 2.91 9.50
N LYS A 6 -17.37 4.18 9.92
CA LYS A 6 -17.73 5.34 9.08
C LYS A 6 -16.86 5.41 7.81
N GLN A 7 -15.55 5.27 7.97
CA GLN A 7 -14.58 5.18 6.88
C GLN A 7 -14.91 4.09 5.85
N LYS A 8 -15.46 2.95 6.28
CA LYS A 8 -15.73 1.81 5.39
C LYS A 8 -16.82 2.11 4.35
N VAL A 9 -17.80 2.94 4.69
CA VAL A 9 -18.96 3.23 3.84
C VAL A 9 -18.89 4.60 3.16
N GLU A 10 -17.98 5.48 3.61
CA GLU A 10 -17.78 6.82 3.05
C GLU A 10 -17.32 6.76 1.58
N GLN A 11 -18.03 7.50 0.72
CA GLN A 11 -17.79 7.57 -0.73
C GLN A 11 -16.97 8.82 -1.10
N ASP A 12 -17.06 9.88 -0.31
CA ASP A 12 -16.26 11.08 -0.49
C ASP A 12 -14.81 10.81 -0.10
N LEU A 13 -13.91 10.92 -1.07
CA LEU A 13 -12.50 10.58 -0.90
C LEU A 13 -11.78 11.48 0.11
N ASP A 14 -12.17 12.75 0.21
CA ASP A 14 -11.48 13.69 1.09
C ASP A 14 -11.94 13.48 2.54
N LYS A 15 -13.24 13.23 2.76
CA LYS A 15 -13.76 12.82 4.09
C LYS A 15 -13.16 11.49 4.54
N ARG A 16 -13.10 10.52 3.63
CA ARG A 16 -12.45 9.22 3.84
C ARG A 16 -10.99 9.36 4.27
N ARG A 17 -10.24 10.29 3.65
CA ARG A 17 -8.85 10.58 4.03
C ARG A 17 -8.76 11.22 5.42
N GLU A 18 -9.68 12.11 5.75
CA GLU A 18 -9.73 12.74 7.08
C GLU A 18 -9.94 11.70 8.18
N TYR A 19 -10.93 10.81 8.02
CA TYR A 19 -11.15 9.70 8.98
C TYR A 19 -9.92 8.80 9.12
N LEU A 20 -9.25 8.47 8.01
CA LEU A 20 -8.02 7.66 8.05
C LEU A 20 -6.88 8.36 8.79
N ARG A 21 -6.76 9.68 8.63
CA ARG A 21 -5.74 10.47 9.34
C ARG A 21 -5.98 10.44 10.84
N GLU A 22 -7.23 10.65 11.26
CA GLU A 22 -7.61 10.60 12.68
C GLU A 22 -7.35 9.22 13.30
N ILE A 23 -7.71 8.14 12.59
CA ILE A 23 -7.41 6.76 13.02
C ILE A 23 -5.89 6.56 13.17
N ALA A 24 -5.09 7.04 12.21
CA ALA A 24 -3.64 6.92 12.26
C ALA A 24 -3.03 7.70 13.44
N ASP A 25 -3.56 8.88 13.76
CA ASP A 25 -3.11 9.67 14.91
C ASP A 25 -3.43 8.97 16.24
N ILE A 26 -4.61 8.34 16.37
CA ILE A 26 -4.95 7.51 17.54
C ILE A 26 -3.96 6.36 17.71
N ILE A 27 -3.62 5.64 16.64
CA ILE A 27 -2.67 4.53 16.68
C ILE A 27 -1.24 5.01 16.99
N ARG A 28 -0.87 6.22 16.53
CA ARG A 28 0.48 6.76 16.71
C ARG A 28 0.72 7.32 18.12
N VAL A 29 -0.28 7.99 18.70
CA VAL A 29 -0.15 8.77 19.95
C VAL A 29 -0.80 8.05 21.14
N GLY A 30 -1.80 7.19 20.88
CA GLY A 30 -2.51 6.44 21.91
C GLY A 30 -1.78 5.18 22.38
N ASP A 31 -2.47 4.41 23.23
CA ASP A 31 -1.98 3.14 23.77
C ASP A 31 -1.99 2.07 22.67
N ASN A 32 -0.84 1.90 22.02
CA ASN A 32 -0.67 1.01 20.88
C ASN A 32 0.19 -0.19 21.27
N HIS A 33 -0.28 -1.39 20.93
CA HIS A 33 0.37 -2.64 21.29
C HIS A 33 1.60 -2.98 20.43
N TRP A 34 2.04 -2.10 19.52
CA TRP A 34 3.21 -2.32 18.68
C TRP A 34 4.15 -1.11 18.61
N VAL A 35 5.42 -1.39 18.33
CA VAL A 35 6.45 -0.38 18.05
C VAL A 35 6.89 -0.55 16.59
N THR A 36 6.68 0.47 15.76
CA THR A 36 7.13 0.45 14.36
C THR A 36 8.64 0.60 14.29
N LEU A 37 9.35 -0.41 13.77
CA LEU A 37 10.81 -0.37 13.65
C LEU A 37 11.27 0.34 12.37
N VAL A 38 10.70 -0.03 11.21
CA VAL A 38 11.09 0.48 9.89
C VAL A 38 10.01 0.16 8.86
N TRP A 39 9.84 1.05 7.88
CA TRP A 39 9.13 0.75 6.64
C TRP A 39 10.12 0.25 5.59
N GLY A 40 10.02 -1.03 5.23
CA GLY A 40 10.85 -1.62 4.18
C GLY A 40 10.53 -1.05 2.80
N ARG A 41 11.52 -1.08 1.90
CA ARG A 41 11.31 -0.84 0.46
C ARG A 41 11.43 -2.17 -0.28
N PHE A 42 10.52 -2.39 -1.21
CA PHE A 42 10.64 -3.51 -2.14
C PHE A 42 11.69 -3.18 -3.21
N PHE A 43 12.49 -4.18 -3.58
CA PHE A 43 13.42 -4.11 -4.69
C PHE A 43 13.22 -5.34 -5.59
N TRP A 44 13.43 -5.16 -6.89
CA TRP A 44 13.21 -6.19 -7.89
C TRP A 44 14.45 -6.28 -8.77
N GLN A 45 14.97 -7.49 -8.94
CA GLN A 45 16.06 -7.77 -9.87
C GLN A 45 15.45 -8.29 -11.17
N MET A 46 15.63 -7.56 -12.27
CA MET A 46 15.11 -7.93 -13.59
C MET A 46 16.24 -7.99 -14.59
N HIS A 47 16.15 -8.92 -15.55
CA HIS A 47 17.07 -8.96 -16.67
C HIS A 47 16.91 -7.70 -17.53
N ARG A 48 18.01 -7.15 -18.05
CA ARG A 48 18.05 -5.88 -18.79
C ARG A 48 17.13 -5.84 -20.03
N ASP A 49 16.91 -7.02 -20.64
CA ASP A 49 16.13 -7.17 -21.87
C ASP A 49 14.61 -7.30 -21.59
N VAL A 50 14.21 -7.47 -20.32
CA VAL A 50 12.79 -7.55 -19.95
C VAL A 50 12.20 -6.14 -19.89
N LYS A 51 11.12 -5.94 -20.63
CA LYS A 51 10.30 -4.73 -20.66
C LYS A 51 8.89 -5.02 -20.15
N GLY A 52 8.15 -3.96 -19.84
CA GLY A 52 6.76 -4.06 -19.36
C GLY A 52 6.63 -4.43 -17.88
N PHE A 53 7.75 -4.56 -17.15
CA PHE A 53 7.72 -4.85 -15.72
C PHE A 53 7.24 -3.63 -14.93
N HIS A 54 6.13 -3.80 -14.22
CA HIS A 54 5.58 -2.80 -13.30
C HIS A 54 5.77 -3.32 -11.88
N PRO A 55 6.71 -2.76 -11.09
CA PRO A 55 6.99 -3.24 -9.75
C PRO A 55 5.74 -3.07 -8.87
N PRO A 56 5.23 -4.13 -8.22
CA PRO A 56 4.07 -4.01 -7.37
C PRO A 56 4.41 -3.21 -6.12
N GLN A 57 3.46 -2.38 -5.67
CA GLN A 57 3.61 -1.51 -4.49
C GLN A 57 3.42 -2.27 -3.18
N THR A 58 2.78 -3.43 -3.22
CA THR A 58 2.56 -4.32 -2.09
C THR A 58 3.06 -5.73 -2.43
N VAL A 59 3.16 -6.62 -1.45
CA VAL A 59 3.39 -8.04 -1.70
C VAL A 59 2.17 -8.58 -2.46
N GLN A 60 2.26 -8.63 -3.78
CA GLN A 60 1.20 -9.14 -4.64
C GLN A 60 1.69 -10.42 -5.31
N TYR A 61 0.78 -11.38 -5.44
CA TYR A 61 1.02 -12.62 -6.16
C TYR A 61 0.84 -12.47 -7.68
N GLY A 62 0.34 -11.31 -8.15
CA GLY A 62 0.10 -11.03 -9.57
C GLY A 62 1.16 -10.10 -10.15
N PHE A 63 2.17 -10.66 -10.80
CA PHE A 63 3.23 -9.89 -11.47
C PHE A 63 2.87 -9.42 -12.89
N LYS A 64 1.64 -9.68 -13.32
CA LYS A 64 1.14 -9.38 -14.67
C LYS A 64 2.12 -9.85 -15.75
N HIS A 65 2.50 -11.13 -15.70
CA HIS A 65 3.47 -11.71 -16.63
C HIS A 65 3.05 -11.56 -18.10
N GLU A 66 1.74 -11.48 -18.35
CA GLU A 66 1.14 -11.18 -19.64
C GLU A 66 1.53 -9.81 -20.22
N HIS A 67 2.01 -8.88 -19.39
CA HIS A 67 2.51 -7.58 -19.81
C HIS A 67 4.02 -7.56 -20.04
N LEU A 68 4.73 -8.68 -19.87
CA LEU A 68 6.18 -8.73 -20.07
C LEU A 68 6.51 -9.06 -21.52
N TRP A 69 7.51 -8.39 -22.07
CA TRP A 69 8.09 -8.73 -23.36
C TRP A 69 9.61 -8.55 -23.35
N LEU A 70 10.28 -9.12 -24.35
CA LEU A 70 11.71 -8.99 -24.55
C LEU A 70 11.97 -8.01 -25.69
N ASP A 71 12.89 -7.07 -25.46
CA ASP A 71 13.43 -6.19 -26.50
C ASP A 71 14.61 -6.93 -27.16
N ARG A 72 14.53 -7.21 -28.46
CA ARG A 72 15.60 -7.85 -29.24
C ARG A 72 16.29 -6.83 -30.12
#